data_AF-A0A9X3EHT4-F1
#
_entry.id   AF-A0A9X3EHT4-F1
#
_cell.length_a   1.000
_cell.length_b   1.000
_cell.length_c   1.000
_cell.angle_alpha   90.00
_cell.angle_beta   90.00
_cell.angle_gamma   90.00
#
_symmetry.space_group_name_H-M   'P 1'
#
loop_
_entity.id
_entity.type
_entity.pdbx_description
1 polymer ?
#
loop_
_entity_poly.entity_id
_entity_poly.type
_entity_poly.pdbx_seq_one_letter_code
_entity_poly.pdbx_strand_id
1 'polypeptide(L)'
;MWSRAGLMAAVLAAACGDDSATSSATNASTTEAATEAATTTGAPATTEATITTGTPTTGASATGTTTGEPTTGEPTTGAVAECGDGKVDPGEECDDGRGNGIDQACTDECKQATCGDGLVGPGEACDNGADNADMNACKADCSANVCGDGAVGPGEGCDDGNQTDDDECTNACKLASCGDGVVAPTEQCDDGNQDDTDACTNNCTNASCGDGFLQAVAGEECDAGASNGVNADCTDACKAAVCGDGKVHDTGAGTEQCDEGPNNLPNSTCNPSCQLNVCGDGDKGPMEGCDDGNAMGGDGCSASCQTEGCGNAVVDEGEVCDDGQNGDQDDGCTDLCALPACGDGFEQPGSGEACDLGNGNSNNGACTLACEDAVCGDDFILVGVEQCDDGPLNGNDKACKADCTTQKCGDGFVGPNETCDDGNMNNNDACTNVCKAATCGDGFVQPGEQCDDGANNSNTGACTNVCKTAVCGDGFVQAGVEQCDDANTSNTDACTNACKTAACGDGFVQAGEQCDDGNLANNDGCSSTCKSEVSAQQCQTGTDPFTNAPWVVCEANANSAWISANNTGTYTPLVICQQLGYSQVGQYGGTCGNVCGYCQGATTCSSPGTKTFDMAGKSCGADKLCFTVMWTCLK
;
A
#
# COMPACT_ATOMS: atom_id res chain seq x y z
N MET A 1 -9.55 -13.20 15.12
CA MET A 1 -10.22 -11.98 15.63
C MET A 1 -9.18 -11.18 16.39
N TRP A 2 -9.27 -9.83 16.35
CA TRP A 2 -8.17 -8.87 16.63
C TRP A 2 -7.06 -8.98 15.56
N SER A 3 -6.92 -8.11 14.56
CA SER A 3 -7.02 -6.63 14.45
C SER A 3 -5.74 -5.90 14.89
N ARG A 4 -4.92 -5.54 13.90
CA ARG A 4 -4.05 -4.35 13.91
C ARG A 4 -4.17 -3.69 12.53
N ALA A 5 -4.38 -2.37 12.53
CA ALA A 5 -4.51 -1.59 11.30
C ALA A 5 -3.15 -1.10 10.83
N GLY A 6 -2.91 -1.13 9.51
CA GLY A 6 -1.81 -0.39 8.88
C GLY A 6 -2.18 1.09 8.80
N LEU A 7 -1.31 1.96 9.31
CA LEU A 7 -1.49 3.41 9.25
C LEU A 7 -0.80 3.96 7.99
N MET A 8 -1.48 4.81 7.22
CA MET A 8 -0.84 5.56 6.14
C MET A 8 0.14 6.60 6.71
N ALA A 9 1.26 6.79 6.02
CA ALA A 9 2.09 7.98 6.13
C ALA A 9 2.52 8.41 4.72
N ALA A 10 1.75 9.29 4.09
CA ALA A 10 2.17 10.00 2.89
C ALA A 10 3.05 11.18 3.30
N VAL A 11 4.25 11.28 2.73
CA VAL A 11 5.11 12.47 2.87
C VAL A 11 5.19 13.15 1.51
N LEU A 12 4.57 14.33 1.42
CA LEU A 12 4.73 15.26 0.31
C LEU A 12 5.93 16.17 0.61
N ALA A 13 6.90 16.25 -0.29
CA ALA A 13 7.90 17.30 -0.30
C ALA A 13 8.18 17.72 -1.74
N ALA A 14 7.91 18.98 -2.06
CA ALA A 14 8.18 19.58 -3.36
C ALA A 14 9.33 20.58 -3.23
N ALA A 15 10.21 20.61 -4.23
CA ALA A 15 11.16 21.71 -4.46
C ALA A 15 11.41 21.84 -5.98
N CYS A 16 11.61 23.08 -6.43
CA CYS A 16 11.74 23.44 -7.86
C CYS A 16 13.15 23.90 -8.23
N GLY A 17 13.46 23.80 -9.52
CA GLY A 17 14.46 24.64 -10.22
C GLY A 17 15.93 24.23 -10.08
N ASP A 18 16.80 24.49 -11.06
CA ASP A 18 16.60 25.11 -12.39
C ASP A 18 17.73 24.66 -13.35
N ASP A 19 17.52 24.90 -14.64
CA ASP A 19 18.46 24.61 -15.74
C ASP A 19 19.85 25.28 -15.60
N SER A 20 20.87 24.64 -16.18
CA SER A 20 21.88 25.34 -16.99
C SER A 20 22.60 24.41 -17.96
N ALA A 21 22.65 24.82 -19.22
CA ALA A 21 23.20 24.06 -20.35
C ALA A 21 24.65 24.44 -20.69
N THR A 22 25.34 23.56 -21.42
CA THR A 22 26.31 23.91 -22.50
C THR A 22 26.55 22.64 -23.33
N SER A 23 25.95 22.47 -24.52
CA SER A 23 26.31 23.09 -25.80
C SER A 23 27.64 22.60 -26.39
N SER A 24 27.57 21.89 -27.53
CA SER A 24 28.61 21.94 -28.58
C SER A 24 27.95 21.66 -29.92
N ALA A 25 27.76 22.74 -30.70
CA ALA A 25 27.31 22.68 -32.07
C ALA A 25 28.47 23.06 -33.00
N THR A 26 28.66 22.31 -34.08
CA THR A 26 29.47 22.72 -35.23
C THR A 26 28.66 22.54 -36.51
N ASN A 27 28.95 23.36 -37.51
CA ASN A 27 27.95 23.88 -38.44
C ASN A 27 28.44 23.86 -39.90
N ALA A 28 27.70 23.21 -40.79
CA ALA A 28 27.64 23.36 -42.25
C ALA A 28 26.53 22.40 -42.76
N SER A 29 25.43 22.76 -43.45
CA SER A 29 25.09 23.83 -44.41
C SER A 29 25.54 23.57 -45.86
N THR A 30 24.53 23.42 -46.73
CA THR A 30 24.55 23.24 -48.21
C THR A 30 25.21 21.94 -48.72
N THR A 31 24.55 21.10 -49.53
CA THR A 31 23.80 21.42 -50.76
C THR A 31 22.62 20.48 -51.04
N GLU A 32 21.55 21.02 -51.63
CA GLU A 32 20.45 20.25 -52.24
C GLU A 32 20.87 19.63 -53.59
N ALA A 33 20.34 18.44 -53.90
CA ALA A 33 20.19 17.92 -55.27
C ALA A 33 19.20 16.75 -55.30
N ALA A 34 17.89 17.04 -55.17
CA ALA A 34 16.86 16.06 -55.48
C ALA A 34 16.88 15.73 -56.99
N THR A 35 16.75 14.44 -57.33
CA THR A 35 16.60 13.99 -58.72
C THR A 35 15.26 13.27 -58.85
N GLU A 36 14.18 14.04 -58.98
CA GLU A 36 12.89 13.53 -59.45
C GLU A 36 12.79 13.72 -60.96
N ALA A 37 12.47 12.63 -61.67
CA ALA A 37 12.17 12.65 -63.10
C ALA A 37 10.67 12.41 -63.32
N ALA A 38 9.85 13.45 -63.08
CA ALA A 38 8.45 13.42 -63.47
C ALA A 38 8.34 13.48 -65.00
N THR A 39 7.63 12.50 -65.58
CA THR A 39 7.32 12.46 -67.02
C THR A 39 5.82 12.66 -67.20
N THR A 40 5.40 13.69 -67.94
CA THR A 40 3.99 13.87 -68.32
C THR A 40 3.83 14.24 -69.79
N THR A 41 3.08 13.38 -70.48
CA THR A 41 2.18 13.64 -71.63
C THR A 41 2.61 14.55 -72.80
N GLY A 42 2.69 13.92 -73.98
CA GLY A 42 2.60 14.56 -75.30
C GLY A 42 1.97 13.60 -76.32
N ALA A 43 0.78 13.95 -76.81
CA ALA A 43 -0.14 13.22 -77.71
C ALA A 43 0.43 12.15 -78.67
N PRO A 44 -0.28 11.01 -78.87
CA PRO A 44 0.03 10.06 -79.94
C PRO A 44 -0.50 10.53 -81.30
N ALA A 45 0.25 10.24 -82.36
CA ALA A 45 -0.18 10.41 -83.75
C ALA A 45 -0.76 9.10 -84.31
N THR A 46 -1.81 9.21 -85.13
CA THR A 46 -2.55 8.07 -85.68
C THR A 46 -2.06 7.62 -87.06
N THR A 47 -1.73 6.33 -87.18
CA THR A 47 -1.67 5.47 -88.39
C THR A 47 -1.88 4.04 -87.89
N GLU A 48 -2.65 3.14 -88.53
CA GLU A 48 -2.63 2.76 -89.96
C GLU A 48 -4.04 2.57 -90.58
N ALA A 49 -4.07 2.13 -91.85
CA ALA A 49 -5.25 2.08 -92.74
C ALA A 49 -5.97 0.72 -92.76
N THR A 50 -7.16 0.65 -93.41
CA THR A 50 -7.53 -0.42 -94.38
C THR A 50 -8.83 -0.12 -95.19
N ILE A 51 -8.68 -0.04 -96.52
CA ILE A 51 -9.53 -0.54 -97.65
C ILE A 51 -11.09 -0.40 -97.63
N THR A 52 -11.56 0.53 -98.47
CA THR A 52 -12.80 0.62 -99.33
C THR A 52 -14.08 -0.23 -99.14
N THR A 53 -15.20 0.50 -98.98
CA THR A 53 -16.49 0.48 -99.75
C THR A 53 -17.18 1.88 -99.62
N GLY A 54 -18.33 2.25 -100.23
CA GLY A 54 -19.27 1.52 -101.10
C GLY A 54 -20.04 2.31 -102.19
N THR A 55 -20.50 3.58 -101.99
CA THR A 55 -21.25 4.45 -103.01
C THR A 55 -22.77 4.13 -103.16
N PRO A 56 -23.72 4.99 -103.68
CA PRO A 56 -23.81 6.47 -103.90
C PRO A 56 -25.11 7.18 -103.37
N THR A 57 -25.14 8.51 -103.43
CA THR A 57 -26.27 9.39 -103.88
C THR A 57 -25.66 10.69 -104.44
N THR A 58 -26.19 11.51 -105.35
CA THR A 58 -27.35 11.53 -106.29
C THR A 58 -27.05 12.61 -107.35
N GLY A 59 -27.59 12.54 -108.58
CA GLY A 59 -27.60 13.75 -109.44
C GLY A 59 -27.81 13.60 -110.96
N ALA A 60 -29.02 13.91 -111.41
CA ALA A 60 -29.40 14.52 -112.70
C ALA A 60 -29.32 13.71 -114.03
N SER A 61 -30.52 13.50 -114.60
CA SER A 61 -30.93 13.81 -116.00
C SER A 61 -30.19 13.11 -117.17
N ALA A 62 -30.86 12.44 -118.11
CA ALA A 62 -32.04 12.90 -118.82
C ALA A 62 -32.78 11.80 -119.63
N THR A 63 -34.10 12.00 -119.80
CA THR A 63 -34.96 11.57 -120.93
C THR A 63 -34.85 10.14 -121.49
N GLY A 64 -35.92 9.36 -121.29
CA GLY A 64 -36.28 8.19 -122.09
C GLY A 64 -37.80 8.11 -122.30
N THR A 65 -38.34 8.93 -123.21
CA THR A 65 -39.77 8.94 -123.55
C THR A 65 -40.22 7.60 -124.16
N THR A 66 -41.38 7.12 -123.74
CA THR A 66 -41.98 5.87 -124.19
C THR A 66 -42.49 5.93 -125.64
N THR A 67 -42.64 4.75 -126.23
CA THR A 67 -43.08 4.50 -127.61
C THR A 67 -44.50 4.98 -127.87
N GLY A 68 -44.68 5.81 -128.92
CA GLY A 68 -45.97 5.98 -129.59
C GLY A 68 -46.19 4.90 -130.65
N GLU A 69 -47.35 4.25 -130.61
CA GLU A 69 -47.82 3.27 -131.60
C GLU A 69 -48.55 3.99 -132.79
N PRO A 70 -49.20 3.33 -133.78
CA PRO A 70 -48.97 3.70 -135.18
C PRO A 70 -50.20 4.26 -135.93
N THR A 71 -50.04 4.37 -137.26
CA THR A 71 -51.04 4.24 -138.34
C THR A 71 -51.51 5.50 -139.11
N THR A 72 -51.54 5.32 -140.44
CA THR A 72 -52.32 6.04 -141.47
C THR A 72 -52.42 5.11 -142.69
N GLY A 73 -53.53 4.84 -143.39
CA GLY A 73 -54.98 4.91 -143.11
C GLY A 73 -55.61 3.54 -143.50
N GLU A 74 -56.92 3.30 -143.68
CA GLU A 74 -58.10 4.10 -144.03
C GLU A 74 -59.40 3.29 -143.61
N PRO A 75 -60.68 3.67 -143.86
CA PRO A 75 -61.59 4.16 -142.79
C PRO A 75 -62.92 3.35 -142.60
N THR A 76 -63.72 3.66 -141.56
CA THR A 76 -65.22 3.91 -141.63
C THR A 76 -65.94 4.21 -140.29
N THR A 77 -66.52 5.43 -140.20
CA THR A 77 -67.78 5.89 -139.54
C THR A 77 -68.40 5.24 -138.27
N GLY A 78 -68.63 6.03 -137.21
CA GLY A 78 -69.67 5.86 -136.16
C GLY A 78 -69.36 6.59 -134.84
N ALA A 79 -70.31 7.31 -134.22
CA ALA A 79 -70.09 8.12 -133.00
C ALA A 79 -70.41 7.38 -131.68
N VAL A 80 -69.84 7.85 -130.56
CA VAL A 80 -69.88 7.23 -129.21
C VAL A 80 -70.23 8.29 -128.14
N ALA A 81 -70.61 7.86 -126.93
CA ALA A 81 -70.96 8.72 -125.77
C ALA A 81 -69.72 9.38 -125.10
N GLU A 82 -69.95 10.37 -124.23
CA GLU A 82 -68.92 11.31 -123.72
C GLU A 82 -69.22 11.70 -122.25
N CYS A 83 -68.37 11.25 -121.31
CA CYS A 83 -68.50 11.47 -119.85
C CYS A 83 -68.24 12.94 -119.46
N GLY A 84 -68.90 13.43 -118.41
CA GLY A 84 -68.80 14.79 -117.88
C GLY A 84 -69.89 15.75 -118.40
N ASP A 85 -71.02 15.19 -118.85
CA ASP A 85 -72.15 15.92 -119.44
C ASP A 85 -73.20 16.35 -118.38
N GLY A 86 -73.11 15.81 -117.16
CA GLY A 86 -74.02 16.03 -116.04
C GLY A 86 -75.16 15.02 -115.96
N LYS A 87 -75.08 13.88 -116.66
CA LYS A 87 -76.05 12.78 -116.59
C LYS A 87 -75.33 11.43 -116.71
N VAL A 88 -75.52 10.56 -115.71
CA VAL A 88 -75.02 9.19 -115.71
C VAL A 88 -75.60 8.40 -116.90
N ASP A 89 -74.79 8.22 -117.94
CA ASP A 89 -75.11 7.48 -119.15
C ASP A 89 -74.75 5.97 -119.01
N PRO A 90 -75.20 5.09 -119.92
CA PRO A 90 -75.02 3.64 -119.79
C PRO A 90 -73.55 3.17 -119.86
N GLY A 91 -72.91 3.07 -118.70
CA GLY A 91 -71.50 2.68 -118.51
C GLY A 91 -70.83 3.40 -117.33
N GLU A 92 -71.43 4.51 -116.91
CA GLU A 92 -70.97 5.41 -115.85
C GLU A 92 -71.54 5.01 -114.48
N GLU A 93 -70.81 5.33 -113.42
CA GLU A 93 -71.23 5.11 -112.03
C GLU A 93 -71.62 6.43 -111.34
N CYS A 94 -71.08 7.55 -111.83
CA CYS A 94 -71.46 8.91 -111.47
C CYS A 94 -71.13 9.85 -112.64
N ASP A 95 -71.77 11.02 -112.70
CA ASP A 95 -71.42 12.12 -113.60
C ASP A 95 -71.91 13.41 -112.92
N ASP A 96 -70.98 14.12 -112.28
CA ASP A 96 -71.18 15.44 -111.67
C ASP A 96 -70.92 16.58 -112.69
N GLY A 97 -70.87 16.24 -113.98
CA GLY A 97 -70.59 17.11 -115.11
C GLY A 97 -69.17 17.65 -115.04
N ARG A 98 -69.07 18.99 -114.97
CA ARG A 98 -67.80 19.68 -114.71
C ARG A 98 -67.31 19.56 -113.27
N GLY A 99 -68.05 18.84 -112.42
CA GLY A 99 -67.64 18.46 -111.07
C GLY A 99 -66.78 17.19 -111.03
N ASN A 100 -66.68 16.45 -112.13
CA ASN A 100 -65.74 15.35 -112.25
C ASN A 100 -64.29 15.88 -112.14
N GLY A 101 -63.41 15.10 -111.52
CA GLY A 101 -62.00 15.44 -111.42
C GLY A 101 -61.19 14.48 -110.55
N ILE A 102 -59.87 14.63 -110.62
CA ILE A 102 -58.89 13.73 -109.98
C ILE A 102 -58.94 13.70 -108.43
N ASP A 103 -59.43 14.78 -107.79
CA ASP A 103 -59.58 14.89 -106.33
C ASP A 103 -61.06 15.10 -105.93
N GLN A 104 -62.01 14.50 -106.66
CA GLN A 104 -63.46 14.67 -106.45
C GLN A 104 -64.15 13.32 -106.24
N ALA A 105 -65.36 13.33 -105.68
CA ALA A 105 -66.13 12.10 -105.43
C ALA A 105 -66.47 11.35 -106.74
N CYS A 106 -66.50 12.05 -107.87
CA CYS A 106 -66.60 11.46 -109.19
C CYS A 106 -65.35 11.77 -110.03
N THR A 107 -64.72 10.75 -110.60
CA THR A 107 -63.50 10.87 -111.41
C THR A 107 -63.82 11.33 -112.84
N ASP A 108 -62.78 11.75 -113.58
CA ASP A 108 -62.89 12.10 -115.01
C ASP A 108 -63.28 10.91 -115.92
N GLU A 109 -63.29 9.67 -115.39
CA GLU A 109 -63.80 8.46 -116.06
C GLU A 109 -65.21 8.06 -115.57
N CYS A 110 -65.90 8.96 -114.87
CA CYS A 110 -67.26 8.77 -114.36
C CYS A 110 -67.37 7.57 -113.39
N LYS A 111 -66.36 7.41 -112.51
CA LYS A 111 -66.29 6.43 -111.42
C LYS A 111 -66.28 7.10 -110.05
N GLN A 112 -66.76 6.43 -109.02
CA GLN A 112 -66.61 6.92 -107.64
C GLN A 112 -65.15 6.80 -107.21
N ALA A 113 -64.57 7.87 -106.66
CA ALA A 113 -63.25 7.79 -106.03
C ALA A 113 -63.34 6.99 -104.72
N THR A 114 -62.44 6.03 -104.52
CA THR A 114 -62.41 5.16 -103.34
C THR A 114 -60.98 4.74 -102.97
N CYS A 115 -60.63 4.95 -101.70
CA CYS A 115 -59.40 4.47 -101.08
C CYS A 115 -58.91 3.11 -101.61
N GLY A 116 -57.75 3.14 -102.26
CA GLY A 116 -57.13 2.02 -102.96
C GLY A 116 -57.25 2.09 -104.49
N ASP A 117 -57.80 3.16 -105.07
CA ASP A 117 -57.84 3.39 -106.53
C ASP A 117 -56.67 4.23 -107.06
N GLY A 118 -55.94 4.91 -106.17
CA GLY A 118 -54.75 5.70 -106.49
C GLY A 118 -55.04 7.18 -106.80
N LEU A 119 -56.24 7.65 -106.50
CA LEU A 119 -56.67 9.05 -106.59
C LEU A 119 -57.08 9.53 -105.18
N VAL A 120 -56.65 10.72 -104.77
CA VAL A 120 -56.91 11.18 -103.39
C VAL A 120 -58.33 11.76 -103.29
N GLY A 121 -59.26 10.92 -102.82
CA GLY A 121 -60.67 11.25 -102.71
C GLY A 121 -61.01 12.19 -101.52
N PRO A 122 -62.22 12.77 -101.51
CA PRO A 122 -62.68 13.62 -100.41
C PRO A 122 -62.80 12.89 -99.06
N GLY A 123 -61.78 13.03 -98.21
CA GLY A 123 -61.72 12.41 -96.88
C GLY A 123 -60.45 11.58 -96.64
N GLU A 124 -59.67 11.36 -97.70
CA GLU A 124 -58.42 10.59 -97.68
C GLU A 124 -57.23 11.54 -97.48
N ALA A 125 -56.25 11.14 -96.67
CA ALA A 125 -55.01 11.91 -96.49
C ALA A 125 -53.98 11.61 -97.60
N CYS A 126 -54.13 10.46 -98.23
CA CYS A 126 -53.29 9.90 -99.29
C CYS A 126 -54.05 8.77 -99.98
N ASP A 127 -53.68 8.41 -101.19
CA ASP A 127 -54.06 7.15 -101.83
C ASP A 127 -52.95 6.74 -102.82
N ASN A 128 -52.26 5.62 -102.54
CA ASN A 128 -51.26 5.01 -103.40
C ASN A 128 -51.81 3.81 -104.21
N GLY A 129 -53.13 3.66 -104.26
CA GLY A 129 -53.84 2.58 -104.92
C GLY A 129 -53.73 1.27 -104.14
N ALA A 130 -53.55 0.17 -104.87
CA ALA A 130 -53.34 -1.16 -104.28
C ALA A 130 -52.08 -1.26 -103.39
N ASP A 131 -51.21 -0.25 -103.39
CA ASP A 131 -50.04 -0.15 -102.51
C ASP A 131 -50.38 0.49 -101.13
N ASN A 132 -51.65 0.79 -100.83
CA ASN A 132 -52.08 1.17 -99.48
C ASN A 132 -51.97 -0.02 -98.50
N ALA A 133 -51.19 0.15 -97.44
CA ALA A 133 -50.96 -0.89 -96.43
C ALA A 133 -50.47 -0.27 -95.13
N ASP A 134 -50.73 -0.91 -93.99
CA ASP A 134 -50.45 -0.33 -92.66
C ASP A 134 -48.97 0.04 -92.44
N MET A 135 -48.04 -0.68 -93.09
CA MET A 135 -46.59 -0.44 -93.08
C MET A 135 -46.08 0.50 -94.20
N ASN A 136 -46.97 1.04 -95.03
CA ASN A 136 -46.64 1.97 -96.10
C ASN A 136 -46.98 3.41 -95.69
N ALA A 137 -46.46 4.39 -96.44
CA ALA A 137 -46.67 5.82 -96.15
C ALA A 137 -48.15 6.24 -96.21
N CYS A 138 -48.96 5.45 -96.93
CA CYS A 138 -50.40 5.50 -96.87
C CYS A 138 -50.93 4.16 -96.36
N LYS A 139 -51.74 4.22 -95.30
CA LYS A 139 -52.34 3.06 -94.64
C LYS A 139 -53.50 2.48 -95.43
N ALA A 140 -53.93 1.27 -95.09
CA ALA A 140 -55.04 0.60 -95.77
C ALA A 140 -56.40 1.32 -95.63
N ASP A 141 -56.52 2.30 -94.73
CA ASP A 141 -57.68 3.17 -94.54
C ASP A 141 -57.49 4.58 -95.14
N CYS A 142 -56.43 4.79 -95.93
CA CYS A 142 -56.06 6.06 -96.54
C CYS A 142 -55.76 7.20 -95.55
N SER A 143 -55.39 6.85 -94.31
CA SER A 143 -54.67 7.75 -93.42
C SER A 143 -53.17 7.74 -93.72
N ALA A 144 -52.50 8.87 -93.48
CA ALA A 144 -51.05 8.92 -93.53
C ALA A 144 -50.47 8.20 -92.30
N ASN A 145 -49.46 7.37 -92.51
CA ASN A 145 -48.73 6.73 -91.41
C ASN A 145 -47.90 7.78 -90.64
N VAL A 146 -48.03 7.82 -89.32
CA VAL A 146 -47.33 8.79 -88.44
C VAL A 146 -46.89 8.15 -87.12
N CYS A 147 -45.63 8.34 -86.76
CA CYS A 147 -45.08 7.92 -85.48
C CYS A 147 -45.99 8.17 -84.25
N GLY A 148 -46.21 7.11 -83.48
CA GLY A 148 -47.05 7.06 -82.29
C GLY A 148 -48.50 6.67 -82.59
N ASP A 149 -48.77 6.02 -83.73
CA ASP A 149 -50.13 5.65 -84.17
C ASP A 149 -50.43 4.14 -84.14
N GLY A 150 -49.43 3.33 -83.76
CA GLY A 150 -49.52 1.89 -83.54
C GLY A 150 -49.17 1.04 -84.76
N ALA A 151 -48.66 1.63 -85.85
CA ALA A 151 -48.29 0.89 -87.06
C ALA A 151 -46.98 1.41 -87.67
N VAL A 152 -45.90 0.62 -87.52
CA VAL A 152 -44.55 0.95 -88.03
C VAL A 152 -44.53 1.27 -89.53
N GLY A 153 -44.31 2.53 -89.88
CA GLY A 153 -44.27 3.04 -91.25
C GLY A 153 -42.90 3.03 -91.94
N PRO A 154 -42.82 3.53 -93.19
CA PRO A 154 -41.58 3.57 -93.94
C PRO A 154 -40.56 4.55 -93.36
N GLY A 155 -39.53 4.01 -92.71
CA GLY A 155 -38.45 4.77 -92.07
C GLY A 155 -38.49 4.74 -90.54
N GLU A 156 -39.53 4.14 -89.96
CA GLU A 156 -39.68 3.91 -88.54
C GLU A 156 -39.05 2.56 -88.14
N GLY A 157 -38.39 2.52 -86.99
CA GLY A 157 -37.77 1.31 -86.42
C GLY A 157 -38.69 0.56 -85.47
N CYS A 158 -39.65 1.26 -84.88
CA CYS A 158 -40.71 0.78 -84.00
C CYS A 158 -41.86 1.82 -83.98
N ASP A 159 -43.01 1.45 -83.43
CA ASP A 159 -44.12 2.33 -83.06
C ASP A 159 -44.96 1.56 -82.02
N ASP A 160 -45.21 2.15 -80.85
CA ASP A 160 -45.98 1.54 -79.75
C ASP A 160 -47.35 2.19 -79.51
N GLY A 161 -47.77 3.09 -80.41
CA GLY A 161 -49.09 3.73 -80.42
C GLY A 161 -49.27 4.84 -79.40
N ASN A 162 -48.19 5.43 -78.89
CA ASN A 162 -48.29 6.53 -77.94
C ASN A 162 -47.24 7.65 -78.17
N GLN A 163 -47.12 8.58 -77.20
CA GLN A 163 -46.19 9.72 -77.28
C GLN A 163 -45.31 9.88 -76.02
N THR A 164 -44.89 8.76 -75.46
CA THR A 164 -43.94 8.69 -74.35
C THR A 164 -42.57 8.31 -74.94
N ASP A 165 -41.47 8.81 -74.37
CA ASP A 165 -40.13 8.43 -74.83
C ASP A 165 -39.58 7.21 -74.09
N ASP A 166 -39.99 7.01 -72.83
CA ASP A 166 -39.41 6.08 -71.85
C ASP A 166 -40.04 4.65 -71.87
N ASP A 167 -40.65 4.22 -72.98
CA ASP A 167 -41.30 2.90 -73.11
C ASP A 167 -40.82 2.06 -74.32
N GLU A 168 -41.72 1.45 -75.10
CA GLU A 168 -41.33 0.41 -76.06
C GLU A 168 -40.77 1.00 -77.37
N CYS A 169 -41.04 2.29 -77.64
CA CYS A 169 -40.47 3.06 -78.73
C CYS A 169 -40.38 4.56 -78.41
N THR A 170 -39.27 5.21 -78.76
CA THR A 170 -39.14 6.68 -78.58
C THR A 170 -40.09 7.46 -79.51
N ASN A 171 -40.38 8.72 -79.18
CA ASN A 171 -41.17 9.66 -80.01
C ASN A 171 -40.55 10.00 -81.37
N ALA A 172 -39.34 9.51 -81.65
CA ALA A 172 -38.69 9.58 -82.96
C ALA A 172 -38.90 8.30 -83.80
N CYS A 173 -39.74 7.38 -83.33
CA CYS A 173 -39.99 6.03 -83.84
C CYS A 173 -38.70 5.24 -84.09
N LYS A 174 -37.86 5.25 -83.04
CA LYS A 174 -36.61 4.49 -82.94
C LYS A 174 -36.58 3.76 -81.61
N LEU A 175 -35.97 2.59 -81.62
CA LEU A 175 -35.64 1.87 -80.38
C LEU A 175 -34.68 2.74 -79.57
N ALA A 176 -35.03 2.99 -78.30
CA ALA A 176 -34.11 3.56 -77.33
C ALA A 176 -32.82 2.72 -77.31
N SER A 177 -31.68 3.39 -77.20
CA SER A 177 -30.37 2.80 -77.42
C SER A 177 -29.36 3.36 -76.44
N CYS A 178 -28.89 2.50 -75.53
CA CYS A 178 -27.88 2.80 -74.52
C CYS A 178 -26.90 3.94 -74.85
N GLY A 179 -26.94 4.97 -74.00
CA GLY A 179 -26.21 6.22 -74.12
C GLY A 179 -27.01 7.34 -74.80
N ASP A 180 -28.34 7.25 -74.91
CA ASP A 180 -29.19 8.29 -75.53
C ASP A 180 -29.97 9.16 -74.53
N GLY A 181 -29.94 8.79 -73.24
CA GLY A 181 -30.56 9.49 -72.12
C GLY A 181 -31.93 8.94 -71.72
N VAL A 182 -32.38 7.85 -72.35
CA VAL A 182 -33.71 7.25 -72.17
C VAL A 182 -33.57 5.78 -71.77
N VAL A 183 -33.94 5.44 -70.53
CA VAL A 183 -33.79 4.07 -70.01
C VAL A 183 -34.81 3.13 -70.65
N ALA A 184 -34.36 2.28 -71.58
CA ALA A 184 -35.20 1.29 -72.23
C ALA A 184 -35.63 0.17 -71.24
N PRO A 185 -36.72 -0.58 -71.52
CA PRO A 185 -37.18 -1.70 -70.67
C PRO A 185 -36.16 -2.84 -70.44
N THR A 186 -35.08 -2.90 -71.22
CA THR A 186 -33.99 -3.87 -71.10
C THR A 186 -32.76 -3.34 -70.36
N GLU A 187 -32.74 -2.06 -70.01
CA GLU A 187 -31.60 -1.34 -69.46
C GLU A 187 -31.76 -1.13 -67.95
N GLN A 188 -30.65 -1.08 -67.21
CA GLN A 188 -30.68 -0.83 -65.76
C GLN A 188 -30.51 0.66 -65.42
N CYS A 189 -29.92 1.40 -66.34
CA CYS A 189 -29.63 2.82 -66.32
C CYS A 189 -29.40 3.30 -67.76
N ASP A 190 -29.47 4.62 -67.97
CA ASP A 190 -28.93 5.33 -69.12
C ASP A 190 -28.69 6.78 -68.63
N ASP A 191 -27.54 7.38 -68.96
CA ASP A 191 -27.19 8.75 -68.58
C ASP A 191 -26.84 9.65 -69.78
N GLY A 192 -27.10 9.18 -71.00
CA GLY A 192 -26.96 9.95 -72.24
C GLY A 192 -25.53 10.09 -72.75
N ASN A 193 -24.63 9.20 -72.36
CA ASN A 193 -23.22 9.26 -72.78
C ASN A 193 -22.60 7.88 -73.09
N GLN A 194 -21.29 7.83 -73.35
CA GLN A 194 -20.59 6.58 -73.69
C GLN A 194 -19.29 6.37 -72.89
N ASP A 195 -19.34 6.58 -71.57
CA ASP A 195 -18.21 6.46 -70.65
C ASP A 195 -18.47 5.37 -69.60
N ASP A 196 -17.78 4.23 -69.69
CA ASP A 196 -17.94 3.11 -68.75
C ASP A 196 -17.49 3.42 -67.28
N THR A 197 -16.93 4.62 -67.03
CA THR A 197 -16.31 4.99 -65.74
C THR A 197 -17.16 5.86 -64.81
N ASP A 198 -18.41 6.14 -65.18
CA ASP A 198 -19.37 6.87 -64.34
C ASP A 198 -20.38 5.93 -63.63
N ALA A 199 -21.67 6.24 -63.65
CA ALA A 199 -22.71 5.48 -62.96
C ALA A 199 -23.35 4.40 -63.84
N CYS A 200 -23.19 4.48 -65.16
CA CYS A 200 -23.79 3.57 -66.12
C CYS A 200 -22.80 3.11 -67.19
N THR A 201 -22.67 1.79 -67.40
CA THR A 201 -21.76 1.29 -68.44
C THR A 201 -22.34 1.50 -69.84
N ASN A 202 -21.50 1.39 -70.86
CA ASN A 202 -21.87 1.36 -72.29
C ASN A 202 -22.72 0.14 -72.69
N ASN A 203 -23.01 -0.76 -71.75
CA ASN A 203 -23.97 -1.86 -71.91
C ASN A 203 -25.24 -1.64 -71.06
N CYS A 204 -25.41 -0.43 -70.52
CA CYS A 204 -26.52 0.02 -69.69
C CYS A 204 -26.80 -0.88 -68.48
N THR A 205 -25.70 -1.29 -67.83
CA THR A 205 -25.68 -1.87 -66.50
C THR A 205 -25.22 -0.82 -65.50
N ASN A 206 -25.78 -0.84 -64.29
CA ASN A 206 -25.28 0.02 -63.21
C ASN A 206 -23.81 -0.30 -62.92
N ALA A 207 -23.04 0.73 -62.58
CA ALA A 207 -21.69 0.62 -62.07
C ALA A 207 -21.57 -0.46 -60.96
N SER A 208 -20.59 -1.36 -61.09
CA SER A 208 -20.45 -2.50 -60.18
C SER A 208 -19.03 -3.07 -60.07
N CYS A 209 -18.51 -3.06 -58.85
CA CYS A 209 -17.25 -3.69 -58.48
C CYS A 209 -17.09 -5.12 -59.04
N GLY A 210 -16.01 -5.32 -59.80
CA GLY A 210 -15.65 -6.54 -60.50
C GLY A 210 -15.99 -6.55 -62.00
N ASP A 211 -16.53 -5.46 -62.57
CA ASP A 211 -16.91 -5.39 -63.99
C ASP A 211 -15.76 -5.03 -64.95
N GLY A 212 -14.63 -4.53 -64.44
CA GLY A 212 -13.44 -4.15 -65.21
C GLY A 212 -13.25 -2.65 -65.43
N PHE A 213 -14.14 -1.80 -64.91
CA PHE A 213 -14.07 -0.35 -65.04
C PHE A 213 -13.93 0.32 -63.67
N LEU A 214 -13.15 1.39 -63.57
CA LEU A 214 -12.95 2.12 -62.30
C LEU A 214 -14.03 3.20 -62.13
N GLN A 215 -15.09 2.90 -61.40
CA GLN A 215 -16.26 3.75 -61.23
C GLN A 215 -16.23 4.46 -59.88
N ALA A 216 -15.42 5.53 -59.78
CA ALA A 216 -15.22 6.27 -58.53
C ALA A 216 -16.52 6.86 -57.95
N VAL A 217 -17.55 7.08 -58.78
CA VAL A 217 -18.89 7.51 -58.33
C VAL A 217 -19.68 6.42 -57.59
N ALA A 218 -19.39 5.14 -57.84
CA ALA A 218 -19.88 4.00 -57.07
C ALA A 218 -19.06 3.74 -55.78
N GLY A 219 -17.95 4.46 -55.60
CA GLY A 219 -17.09 4.39 -54.42
C GLY A 219 -15.85 3.51 -54.59
N GLU A 220 -15.52 3.13 -55.82
CA GLU A 220 -14.37 2.28 -56.15
C GLU A 220 -13.06 3.07 -56.14
N GLU A 221 -11.99 2.44 -55.65
CA GLU A 221 -10.61 2.98 -55.67
C GLU A 221 -9.72 2.23 -56.67
N CYS A 222 -10.12 1.01 -57.02
CA CYS A 222 -9.52 0.16 -58.04
C CYS A 222 -10.62 -0.73 -58.61
N ASP A 223 -10.45 -1.19 -59.85
CA ASP A 223 -11.15 -2.37 -60.34
C ASP A 223 -10.20 -3.15 -61.27
N ALA A 224 -10.00 -4.43 -60.97
CA ALA A 224 -9.21 -5.37 -61.78
C ALA A 224 -10.08 -6.49 -62.37
N GLY A 225 -11.40 -6.29 -62.41
CA GLY A 225 -12.42 -7.21 -62.85
C GLY A 225 -12.34 -8.55 -62.13
N ALA A 226 -12.27 -9.63 -62.90
CA ALA A 226 -12.06 -10.99 -62.40
C ALA A 226 -10.71 -11.24 -61.70
N SER A 227 -9.83 -10.23 -61.61
CA SER A 227 -8.57 -10.28 -60.85
C SER A 227 -8.69 -9.64 -59.45
N ASN A 228 -9.86 -9.07 -59.10
CA ASN A 228 -10.17 -8.70 -57.73
C ASN A 228 -10.09 -9.95 -56.84
N GLY A 229 -9.59 -9.79 -55.62
CA GLY A 229 -9.45 -10.92 -54.69
C GLY A 229 -8.96 -10.52 -53.31
N VAL A 230 -9.20 -11.38 -52.33
CA VAL A 230 -8.77 -11.19 -50.92
C VAL A 230 -7.28 -10.87 -50.73
N ASN A 231 -6.40 -11.33 -51.63
CA ASN A 231 -4.94 -11.16 -51.56
C ASN A 231 -4.35 -10.35 -52.72
N ALA A 232 -5.19 -9.68 -53.52
CA ALA A 232 -4.79 -8.98 -54.75
C ALA A 232 -4.66 -7.47 -54.55
N ASP A 233 -3.98 -6.79 -55.48
CA ASP A 233 -3.84 -5.32 -55.52
C ASP A 233 -5.19 -4.59 -55.36
N CYS A 234 -6.25 -5.21 -55.88
CA CYS A 234 -7.63 -4.79 -55.68
C CYS A 234 -8.44 -5.86 -54.95
N THR A 235 -9.07 -5.48 -53.84
CA THR A 235 -9.89 -6.38 -53.03
C THR A 235 -11.26 -6.64 -53.66
N ASP A 236 -11.98 -7.67 -53.21
CA ASP A 236 -13.38 -7.98 -53.60
C ASP A 236 -14.40 -6.85 -53.29
N ALA A 237 -13.96 -5.77 -52.63
CA ALA A 237 -14.75 -4.57 -52.32
C ALA A 237 -14.29 -3.33 -53.12
N CYS A 238 -13.44 -3.52 -54.15
CA CYS A 238 -12.88 -2.47 -55.00
C CYS A 238 -12.15 -1.37 -54.22
N LYS A 239 -11.44 -1.83 -53.18
CA LYS A 239 -10.50 -1.05 -52.39
C LYS A 239 -9.10 -1.58 -52.62
N ALA A 240 -8.11 -0.68 -52.67
CA ALA A 240 -6.72 -1.08 -52.71
C ALA A 240 -6.38 -1.93 -51.47
N ALA A 241 -5.62 -3.00 -51.65
CA ALA A 241 -5.08 -3.73 -50.52
C ALA A 241 -4.06 -2.85 -49.75
N VAL A 242 -4.11 -2.91 -48.42
CA VAL A 242 -3.26 -2.10 -47.55
C VAL A 242 -2.86 -2.88 -46.30
N CYS A 243 -1.57 -2.83 -45.98
CA CYS A 243 -1.03 -3.43 -44.77
C CYS A 243 -1.78 -2.96 -43.52
N GLY A 244 -2.28 -3.93 -42.74
CA GLY A 244 -3.04 -3.72 -41.51
C GLY A 244 -4.56 -3.75 -41.70
N ASP A 245 -5.08 -4.20 -42.84
CA ASP A 245 -6.52 -4.40 -43.07
C ASP A 245 -7.03 -5.79 -42.63
N GLY A 246 -6.10 -6.71 -42.32
CA GLY A 246 -6.38 -8.09 -41.91
C GLY A 246 -6.45 -9.09 -43.07
N LYS A 247 -5.99 -8.73 -44.27
CA LYS A 247 -5.85 -9.62 -45.43
C LYS A 247 -4.44 -9.50 -46.02
N VAL A 248 -3.80 -10.63 -46.28
CA VAL A 248 -2.41 -10.65 -46.76
C VAL A 248 -2.35 -10.31 -48.25
N HIS A 249 -1.75 -9.17 -48.59
CA HIS A 249 -1.47 -8.77 -49.98
C HIS A 249 -0.18 -9.44 -50.49
N ASP A 250 -0.29 -10.71 -50.92
CA ASP A 250 0.83 -11.52 -51.44
C ASP A 250 0.78 -11.79 -52.96
N THR A 251 -0.18 -11.21 -53.69
CA THR A 251 -0.30 -11.34 -55.15
C THR A 251 -0.28 -10.00 -55.88
N GLY A 252 0.06 -10.02 -57.17
CA GLY A 252 0.18 -8.81 -57.99
C GLY A 252 1.46 -8.03 -57.68
N ALA A 253 1.31 -6.80 -57.20
CA ALA A 253 2.37 -5.98 -56.61
C ALA A 253 2.57 -6.24 -55.11
N GLY A 254 1.75 -7.10 -54.49
CA GLY A 254 1.80 -7.44 -53.07
C GLY A 254 3.15 -8.01 -52.61
N THR A 255 3.58 -7.56 -51.42
CA THR A 255 4.84 -7.97 -50.77
C THR A 255 4.64 -8.43 -49.33
N GLU A 256 3.39 -8.57 -48.89
CA GLU A 256 3.07 -8.90 -47.51
C GLU A 256 3.28 -10.39 -47.23
N GLN A 257 3.85 -10.69 -46.08
CA GLN A 257 4.05 -12.06 -45.60
C GLN A 257 3.01 -12.45 -44.55
N CYS A 258 2.37 -11.45 -43.94
CA CYS A 258 1.40 -11.56 -42.87
C CYS A 258 0.56 -10.27 -42.81
N ASP A 259 -0.64 -10.38 -42.25
CA ASP A 259 -1.45 -9.21 -41.86
C ASP A 259 -2.35 -9.64 -40.68
N GLU A 260 -2.06 -9.13 -39.47
CA GLU A 260 -2.87 -9.31 -38.26
C GLU A 260 -3.84 -8.13 -38.02
N GLY A 261 -4.06 -7.32 -39.04
CA GLY A 261 -4.90 -6.12 -39.04
C GLY A 261 -4.28 -5.00 -38.19
N PRO A 262 -5.08 -4.34 -37.33
CA PRO A 262 -4.58 -3.36 -36.37
C PRO A 262 -3.54 -3.87 -35.36
N ASN A 263 -3.23 -5.17 -35.35
CA ASN A 263 -2.23 -5.78 -34.46
C ASN A 263 -0.82 -5.85 -35.07
N ASN A 264 -0.61 -5.33 -36.28
CA ASN A 264 0.72 -5.15 -36.89
C ASN A 264 1.49 -4.05 -36.15
N LEU A 265 2.05 -4.40 -35.00
CA LEU A 265 2.74 -3.51 -34.07
C LEU A 265 4.23 -3.86 -34.01
N PRO A 266 5.12 -2.91 -33.63
CA PRO A 266 6.49 -3.26 -33.26
C PRO A 266 6.49 -4.37 -32.20
N ASN A 267 7.45 -5.29 -32.29
CA ASN A 267 7.59 -6.45 -31.41
C ASN A 267 6.43 -7.49 -31.49
N SER A 268 5.72 -7.58 -32.61
CA SER A 268 4.65 -8.59 -32.84
C SER A 268 5.10 -9.71 -33.79
N THR A 269 4.27 -10.71 -34.09
CA THR A 269 4.61 -11.74 -35.10
C THR A 269 4.68 -11.14 -36.50
N CYS A 270 3.81 -10.17 -36.77
CA CYS A 270 3.76 -9.39 -37.98
C CYS A 270 4.08 -7.93 -37.65
N ASN A 271 5.06 -7.35 -38.33
CA ASN A 271 5.52 -5.99 -38.05
C ASN A 271 4.70 -4.92 -38.81
N PRO A 272 4.89 -3.61 -38.51
CA PRO A 272 4.15 -2.53 -39.16
C PRO A 272 4.37 -2.40 -40.69
N SER A 273 5.26 -3.21 -41.28
CA SER A 273 5.50 -3.30 -42.73
C SER A 273 4.93 -4.60 -43.34
N CYS A 274 4.08 -5.32 -42.62
CA CYS A 274 3.48 -6.59 -43.02
C CYS A 274 4.50 -7.67 -43.40
N GLN A 275 5.69 -7.61 -42.79
CA GLN A 275 6.69 -8.68 -42.85
C GLN A 275 6.62 -9.48 -41.54
N LEU A 276 6.94 -10.77 -41.62
CA LEU A 276 7.12 -11.59 -40.43
C LEU A 276 8.36 -11.10 -39.69
N ASN A 277 8.25 -10.89 -38.38
CA ASN A 277 9.42 -10.60 -37.56
C ASN A 277 10.33 -11.83 -37.48
N VAL A 278 11.59 -11.62 -37.82
CA VAL A 278 12.61 -12.66 -37.93
C VAL A 278 13.97 -12.14 -37.47
N CYS A 279 14.64 -12.98 -36.68
CA CYS A 279 15.96 -12.68 -36.12
C CYS A 279 16.93 -11.96 -37.06
N GLY A 280 17.29 -10.75 -36.65
CA GLY A 280 18.21 -9.85 -37.34
C GLY A 280 17.53 -8.85 -38.27
N ASP A 281 16.25 -8.53 -38.07
CA ASP A 281 15.52 -7.54 -38.88
C ASP A 281 15.42 -6.14 -38.24
N GLY A 282 15.74 -6.04 -36.93
CA GLY A 282 15.72 -4.80 -36.15
C GLY A 282 14.48 -4.63 -35.25
N ASP A 283 13.49 -5.52 -35.30
CA ASP A 283 12.20 -5.42 -34.59
C ASP A 283 11.93 -6.65 -33.69
N LYS A 284 12.62 -6.74 -32.54
CA LYS A 284 12.53 -7.86 -31.56
C LYS A 284 11.11 -8.41 -31.35
N GLY A 285 10.81 -9.55 -31.98
CA GLY A 285 9.50 -10.20 -31.96
C GLY A 285 9.17 -10.98 -30.67
N PRO A 286 7.94 -11.53 -30.55
CA PRO A 286 7.48 -12.25 -29.36
C PRO A 286 8.22 -13.57 -29.06
N MET A 287 8.97 -14.09 -30.04
CA MET A 287 9.72 -15.35 -29.95
C MET A 287 11.23 -15.14 -29.82
N GLU A 288 11.68 -13.90 -29.65
CA GLU A 288 13.09 -13.50 -29.67
C GLU A 288 13.55 -12.97 -28.31
N GLY A 289 14.72 -13.40 -27.85
CA GLY A 289 15.36 -12.93 -26.62
C GLY A 289 16.02 -11.55 -26.80
N CYS A 290 16.51 -11.27 -28.00
CA CYS A 290 17.09 -10.01 -28.44
C CYS A 290 16.88 -9.85 -29.96
N ASP A 291 17.17 -8.67 -30.48
CA ASP A 291 17.44 -8.43 -31.90
C ASP A 291 18.42 -7.25 -31.98
N ASP A 292 19.50 -7.37 -32.77
CA ASP A 292 20.50 -6.31 -32.97
C ASP A 292 20.58 -5.80 -34.42
N GLY A 293 19.57 -6.13 -35.24
CA GLY A 293 19.46 -5.76 -36.64
C GLY A 293 20.32 -6.60 -37.58
N ASN A 294 20.89 -7.72 -37.11
CA ASN A 294 21.51 -8.72 -37.98
C ASN A 294 21.54 -10.14 -37.37
N ALA A 295 22.06 -11.12 -38.13
CA ALA A 295 22.12 -12.53 -37.75
C ALA A 295 23.55 -13.05 -37.57
N MET A 296 24.49 -12.16 -37.24
CA MET A 296 25.79 -12.53 -36.69
C MET A 296 25.59 -12.97 -35.22
N GLY A 297 26.63 -13.57 -34.62
CA GLY A 297 26.60 -13.95 -33.21
C GLY A 297 27.76 -13.26 -32.49
N GLY A 298 27.51 -12.82 -31.27
CA GLY A 298 28.51 -12.17 -30.41
C GLY A 298 28.68 -10.67 -30.61
N ASP A 299 27.81 -10.00 -31.38
CA ASP A 299 27.79 -8.53 -31.56
C ASP A 299 26.64 -7.81 -30.83
N GLY A 300 25.80 -8.57 -30.12
CA GLY A 300 24.73 -8.07 -29.24
C GLY A 300 23.59 -9.09 -29.08
N CYS A 301 23.45 -9.96 -30.06
CA CYS A 301 22.46 -11.02 -30.11
C CYS A 301 23.05 -12.29 -30.76
N SER A 302 22.41 -13.45 -30.54
CA SER A 302 22.85 -14.69 -31.21
C SER A 302 22.27 -14.80 -32.61
N ALA A 303 22.90 -15.60 -33.47
CA ALA A 303 22.35 -15.97 -34.78
C ALA A 303 21.02 -16.76 -34.73
N SER A 304 20.50 -17.04 -33.53
CA SER A 304 19.15 -17.57 -33.28
C SER A 304 18.35 -16.71 -32.27
N CYS A 305 18.69 -15.43 -32.18
CA CYS A 305 18.11 -14.40 -31.34
C CYS A 305 17.88 -14.80 -29.88
N GLN A 306 18.87 -15.50 -29.33
CA GLN A 306 19.04 -15.66 -27.89
C GLN A 306 19.97 -14.53 -27.42
N THR A 307 19.70 -13.98 -26.23
CA THR A 307 20.58 -12.97 -25.63
C THR A 307 21.98 -13.57 -25.47
N GLU A 308 22.99 -12.96 -26.09
CA GLU A 308 24.39 -13.32 -25.85
C GLU A 308 24.91 -12.45 -24.70
N GLY A 309 25.54 -13.08 -23.73
CA GLY A 309 26.03 -12.43 -22.53
C GLY A 309 25.19 -12.69 -21.27
N CYS A 310 25.86 -12.45 -20.15
CA CYS A 310 25.55 -12.95 -18.82
C CYS A 310 24.07 -13.03 -18.42
N GLY A 311 23.70 -14.19 -17.89
CA GLY A 311 22.39 -14.56 -17.38
C GLY A 311 21.52 -15.33 -18.36
N ASN A 312 22.10 -15.98 -19.37
CA ASN A 312 21.35 -16.76 -20.36
C ASN A 312 21.40 -18.29 -20.10
N ALA A 313 22.11 -18.72 -19.04
CA ALA A 313 22.41 -20.10 -18.65
C ALA A 313 23.32 -20.87 -19.65
N VAL A 314 24.12 -20.15 -20.43
CA VAL A 314 25.11 -20.65 -21.39
C VAL A 314 26.39 -19.84 -21.22
N VAL A 315 27.57 -20.48 -21.28
CA VAL A 315 28.85 -19.75 -21.14
C VAL A 315 29.31 -19.26 -22.52
N ASP A 316 29.22 -17.95 -22.75
CA ASP A 316 29.53 -17.31 -24.04
C ASP A 316 31.00 -16.87 -24.17
N GLU A 317 31.42 -16.36 -25.34
CA GLU A 317 32.81 -15.98 -25.62
C GLU A 317 33.22 -14.70 -24.87
N GLY A 318 33.68 -14.87 -23.64
CA GLY A 318 34.13 -13.79 -22.74
C GLY A 318 33.88 -14.09 -21.27
N GLU A 319 33.01 -15.06 -20.99
CA GLU A 319 32.59 -15.45 -19.66
C GLU A 319 33.43 -16.58 -19.08
N VAL A 320 33.50 -16.63 -17.74
CA VAL A 320 34.14 -17.72 -17.01
C VAL A 320 33.12 -18.74 -16.47
N CYS A 321 31.86 -18.33 -16.35
CA CYS A 321 30.69 -19.10 -15.95
C CYS A 321 29.42 -18.31 -16.34
N ASP A 322 28.25 -18.95 -16.32
CA ASP A 322 26.93 -18.30 -16.41
C ASP A 322 25.93 -19.14 -15.59
N ASP A 323 25.16 -18.48 -14.72
CA ASP A 323 24.21 -19.07 -13.76
C ASP A 323 22.73 -18.94 -14.20
N GLY A 324 22.46 -18.18 -15.27
CA GLY A 324 21.13 -17.77 -15.70
C GLY A 324 20.56 -16.52 -15.02
N GLN A 325 21.38 -15.68 -14.35
CA GLN A 325 20.94 -14.55 -13.52
C GLN A 325 19.84 -14.98 -12.54
N ASN A 326 20.11 -16.06 -11.82
CA ASN A 326 19.14 -16.77 -11.00
C ASN A 326 18.92 -16.09 -9.63
N GLY A 327 19.79 -15.14 -9.27
CA GLY A 327 19.72 -14.35 -8.04
C GLY A 327 20.40 -14.99 -6.82
N ASP A 328 21.04 -16.14 -6.96
CA ASP A 328 21.83 -16.82 -5.94
C ASP A 328 23.34 -16.70 -6.25
N GLN A 329 24.05 -15.86 -5.49
CA GLN A 329 25.46 -15.56 -5.75
C GLN A 329 26.42 -16.64 -5.20
N ASP A 330 25.92 -17.66 -4.50
CA ASP A 330 26.74 -18.68 -3.80
C ASP A 330 26.66 -20.08 -4.46
N ASP A 331 26.10 -20.18 -5.68
CA ASP A 331 25.93 -21.47 -6.38
C ASP A 331 27.19 -21.94 -7.16
N GLY A 332 28.19 -21.06 -7.29
CA GLY A 332 29.42 -21.27 -8.06
C GLY A 332 29.61 -20.28 -9.22
N CYS A 333 28.60 -19.47 -9.55
CA CYS A 333 28.70 -18.34 -10.45
C CYS A 333 27.78 -17.20 -10.01
N THR A 334 28.23 -15.95 -10.12
CA THR A 334 27.41 -14.77 -9.81
C THR A 334 26.53 -14.37 -10.99
N ASP A 335 25.47 -13.59 -10.72
CA ASP A 335 24.62 -12.89 -11.73
C ASP A 335 25.44 -11.96 -12.68
N LEU A 336 26.74 -11.75 -12.39
CA LEU A 336 27.70 -10.96 -13.17
C LEU A 336 28.71 -11.84 -13.93
N CYS A 337 28.49 -13.16 -13.97
CA CYS A 337 29.30 -14.16 -14.67
C CYS A 337 30.78 -14.17 -14.21
N ALA A 338 30.98 -13.81 -12.95
CA ALA A 338 32.22 -13.97 -12.22
C ALA A 338 32.13 -15.17 -11.28
N LEU A 339 33.24 -15.90 -11.15
CA LEU A 339 33.40 -16.94 -10.13
C LEU A 339 33.50 -16.29 -8.74
N PRO A 340 32.98 -16.95 -7.69
CA PRO A 340 33.10 -16.51 -6.30
C PRO A 340 34.50 -16.05 -5.89
N ALA A 341 34.60 -14.85 -5.30
CA ALA A 341 35.89 -14.22 -5.02
C ALA A 341 35.84 -13.12 -3.94
N CYS A 342 36.35 -13.48 -2.76
CA CYS A 342 36.63 -12.56 -1.66
C CYS A 342 37.12 -11.17 -2.09
N GLY A 343 36.33 -10.15 -1.74
CA GLY A 343 36.51 -8.76 -2.12
C GLY A 343 35.64 -8.28 -3.29
N ASP A 344 34.71 -9.10 -3.81
CA ASP A 344 33.82 -8.73 -4.92
C ASP A 344 32.53 -7.99 -4.50
N GLY A 345 32.12 -8.09 -3.24
CA GLY A 345 30.91 -7.48 -2.68
C GLY A 345 29.79 -8.47 -2.30
N PHE A 346 29.99 -9.78 -2.48
CA PHE A 346 29.02 -10.82 -2.15
C PHE A 346 29.55 -11.77 -1.07
N GLU A 347 28.72 -12.07 -0.07
CA GLU A 347 29.05 -13.06 0.97
C GLU A 347 28.77 -14.48 0.42
N GLN A 348 29.81 -15.30 0.23
CA GLN A 348 29.72 -16.62 -0.44
C GLN A 348 30.14 -17.81 0.47
N PRO A 349 29.28 -18.24 1.41
CA PRO A 349 29.58 -19.33 2.36
C PRO A 349 29.92 -20.69 1.74
N GLY A 350 29.34 -21.03 0.58
CA GLY A 350 29.65 -22.23 -0.18
C GLY A 350 31.08 -22.25 -0.72
N SER A 351 31.66 -21.08 -0.95
CA SER A 351 33.06 -20.89 -1.35
C SER A 351 34.04 -20.73 -0.19
N GLY A 352 33.52 -20.64 1.05
CA GLY A 352 34.29 -20.59 2.29
C GLY A 352 34.43 -19.20 2.91
N GLU A 353 33.58 -18.26 2.51
CA GLU A 353 33.58 -16.88 3.04
C GLU A 353 32.58 -16.75 4.21
N ALA A 354 33.01 -16.10 5.29
CA ALA A 354 32.16 -15.78 6.43
C ALA A 354 31.56 -14.36 6.33
N CYS A 355 32.18 -13.49 5.54
CA CYS A 355 31.79 -12.11 5.35
C CYS A 355 32.35 -11.59 4.02
N ASP A 356 31.70 -10.58 3.43
CA ASP A 356 32.34 -9.76 2.39
C ASP A 356 31.84 -8.30 2.42
N LEU A 357 32.77 -7.35 2.35
CA LEU A 357 32.53 -5.90 2.26
C LEU A 357 33.13 -5.31 0.98
N GLY A 358 33.44 -6.17 0.00
CA GLY A 358 34.14 -5.86 -1.23
C GLY A 358 35.51 -5.21 -0.97
N ASN A 359 35.74 -4.07 -1.64
CA ASN A 359 36.88 -3.19 -1.38
C ASN A 359 36.95 -2.62 0.06
N GLY A 360 35.93 -2.86 0.90
CA GLY A 360 35.91 -2.53 2.33
C GLY A 360 36.61 -3.54 3.24
N ASN A 361 36.98 -4.72 2.73
CA ASN A 361 37.68 -5.76 3.50
C ASN A 361 39.01 -5.25 4.06
N SER A 362 39.30 -5.56 5.32
CA SER A 362 40.47 -5.02 6.04
C SER A 362 40.80 -5.84 7.29
N ASN A 363 42.08 -6.15 7.51
CA ASN A 363 42.56 -6.81 8.74
C ASN A 363 42.46 -5.94 10.01
N ASN A 364 41.72 -4.83 9.96
CA ASN A 364 41.37 -3.97 11.09
C ASN A 364 39.87 -3.58 11.07
N GLY A 365 39.05 -4.21 10.23
CA GLY A 365 37.61 -4.01 10.12
C GLY A 365 36.83 -5.30 10.33
N ALA A 366 35.50 -5.22 10.33
CA ALA A 366 34.63 -6.36 10.67
C ALA A 366 34.79 -7.60 9.76
N CYS A 367 35.29 -7.40 8.54
CA CYS A 367 35.63 -8.47 7.62
C CYS A 367 37.10 -8.35 7.19
N THR A 368 37.86 -9.43 7.34
CA THR A 368 39.30 -9.46 7.03
C THR A 368 39.58 -9.47 5.52
N LEU A 369 40.84 -9.24 5.11
CA LEU A 369 41.26 -9.38 3.70
C LEU A 369 41.23 -10.84 3.18
N ALA A 370 40.79 -11.79 4.01
CA ALA A 370 40.60 -13.19 3.66
C ALA A 370 39.12 -13.62 3.74
N CYS A 371 38.19 -12.68 3.92
CA CYS A 371 36.74 -12.92 4.04
C CYS A 371 36.35 -13.83 5.21
N GLU A 372 37.19 -13.82 6.24
CA GLU A 372 36.92 -14.37 7.57
C GLU A 372 36.42 -13.25 8.48
N ASP A 373 35.48 -13.56 9.37
CA ASP A 373 34.95 -12.66 10.40
C ASP A 373 36.05 -12.14 11.33
N ALA A 374 35.83 -10.95 11.90
CA ALA A 374 36.57 -10.41 13.03
C ALA A 374 36.52 -11.35 14.27
N VAL A 375 37.68 -11.80 14.78
CA VAL A 375 37.77 -12.73 15.92
C VAL A 375 38.48 -12.09 17.12
N CYS A 376 37.71 -11.78 18.15
CA CYS A 376 38.24 -11.38 19.46
C CYS A 376 39.22 -12.42 20.04
N GLY A 377 40.44 -11.97 20.35
CA GLY A 377 41.55 -12.75 20.86
C GLY A 377 42.61 -13.14 19.82
N ASP A 378 42.68 -12.48 18.67
CA ASP A 378 43.59 -12.82 17.55
C ASP A 378 44.86 -11.94 17.42
N ASP A 379 45.13 -11.06 18.39
CA ASP A 379 46.18 -10.03 18.42
C ASP A 379 45.93 -8.80 17.50
N PHE A 380 44.76 -8.66 16.86
CA PHE A 380 44.39 -7.50 16.04
C PHE A 380 43.20 -6.70 16.60
N ILE A 381 43.43 -5.43 16.96
CA ILE A 381 42.33 -4.53 17.34
C ILE A 381 41.48 -4.18 16.13
N LEU A 382 40.24 -4.68 16.11
CA LEU A 382 39.27 -4.51 15.02
C LEU A 382 38.41 -3.26 15.26
N VAL A 383 38.69 -2.19 14.50
CA VAL A 383 38.20 -0.82 14.78
C VAL A 383 36.69 -0.72 14.62
N GLY A 384 36.00 -0.49 15.75
CA GLY A 384 34.54 -0.34 15.79
C GLY A 384 33.78 -1.65 16.04
N VAL A 385 34.47 -2.79 15.97
CA VAL A 385 33.99 -4.08 16.49
C VAL A 385 34.42 -4.23 17.95
N GLU A 386 35.66 -3.86 18.24
CA GLU A 386 36.34 -4.09 19.51
C GLU A 386 36.88 -2.78 20.10
N GLN A 387 37.09 -2.78 21.42
CA GLN A 387 37.68 -1.64 22.15
C GLN A 387 39.16 -1.88 22.49
N CYS A 388 39.59 -3.14 22.44
CA CYS A 388 40.93 -3.63 22.72
C CYS A 388 41.05 -5.06 22.19
N ASP A 389 42.27 -5.52 21.98
CA ASP A 389 42.61 -6.92 21.81
C ASP A 389 44.05 -7.13 22.31
N ASP A 390 44.20 -7.93 23.37
CA ASP A 390 45.49 -8.40 23.90
C ASP A 390 45.70 -9.90 23.50
N GLY A 391 45.02 -10.36 22.45
CA GLY A 391 45.09 -11.72 21.93
C GLY A 391 44.69 -12.79 22.95
N PRO A 392 45.46 -13.90 23.05
CA PRO A 392 45.28 -14.92 24.07
C PRO A 392 45.45 -14.44 25.53
N LEU A 393 45.78 -13.16 25.78
CA LEU A 393 45.84 -12.56 27.11
C LEU A 393 44.55 -11.87 27.53
N ASN A 394 43.55 -11.77 26.65
CA ASN A 394 42.20 -11.28 26.95
C ASN A 394 41.60 -12.06 28.14
N GLY A 395 40.97 -11.34 29.07
CA GLY A 395 40.37 -11.95 30.27
C GLY A 395 39.69 -10.95 31.17
N ASN A 396 38.65 -11.38 31.89
CA ASN A 396 37.79 -10.45 32.62
C ASN A 396 38.46 -9.80 33.85
N ASP A 397 39.66 -10.25 34.24
CA ASP A 397 40.53 -9.65 35.26
C ASP A 397 41.77 -8.96 34.62
N LYS A 398 41.69 -8.59 33.34
CA LYS A 398 42.77 -7.98 32.54
C LYS A 398 42.37 -6.60 32.03
N ALA A 399 43.24 -5.94 31.27
CA ALA A 399 42.94 -4.63 30.69
C ALA A 399 41.89 -4.74 29.58
N CYS A 400 42.00 -5.79 28.77
CA CYS A 400 40.99 -6.22 27.81
C CYS A 400 40.23 -7.46 28.29
N LYS A 401 38.89 -7.42 28.23
CA LYS A 401 38.03 -8.55 28.61
C LYS A 401 38.09 -9.68 27.60
N ALA A 402 37.55 -10.84 28.00
CA ALA A 402 37.34 -11.97 27.08
C ALA A 402 36.30 -11.72 25.97
N ASP A 403 35.62 -10.57 25.99
CA ASP A 403 34.69 -10.09 24.95
C ASP A 403 35.23 -8.86 24.18
N CYS A 404 36.54 -8.58 24.29
CA CYS A 404 37.23 -7.47 23.63
C CYS A 404 36.66 -6.07 23.94
N THR A 405 35.98 -5.94 25.09
CA THR A 405 35.63 -4.65 25.67
C THR A 405 36.61 -4.25 26.78
N THR A 406 36.77 -2.94 27.00
CA THR A 406 37.63 -2.42 28.07
C THR A 406 36.93 -2.48 29.43
N GLN A 407 37.68 -2.72 30.51
CA GLN A 407 37.20 -2.61 31.89
C GLN A 407 36.53 -1.25 32.18
N LYS A 408 35.37 -1.29 32.85
CA LYS A 408 34.64 -0.12 33.33
C LYS A 408 34.04 -0.42 34.70
N CYS A 409 34.29 0.46 35.66
CA CYS A 409 33.65 0.34 36.96
C CYS A 409 32.13 0.21 36.85
N GLY A 410 31.58 -0.74 37.60
CA GLY A 410 30.19 -1.14 37.60
C GLY A 410 29.81 -2.17 36.52
N ASP A 411 30.77 -2.88 35.94
CA ASP A 411 30.53 -3.90 34.89
C ASP A 411 30.52 -5.35 35.39
N GLY A 412 30.79 -5.57 36.68
CA GLY A 412 30.74 -6.86 37.36
C GLY A 412 32.09 -7.59 37.41
N PHE A 413 33.16 -7.00 36.89
CA PHE A 413 34.47 -7.62 36.82
C PHE A 413 35.59 -6.71 37.34
N VAL A 414 36.29 -7.16 38.38
CA VAL A 414 37.39 -6.40 39.00
C VAL A 414 38.59 -6.33 38.06
N GLY A 415 38.79 -5.16 37.43
CA GLY A 415 39.91 -4.90 36.54
C GLY A 415 41.24 -4.57 37.24
N PRO A 416 42.36 -4.43 36.49
CA PRO A 416 43.70 -4.25 37.06
C PRO A 416 43.90 -2.99 37.92
N ASN A 417 43.01 -1.98 37.81
CA ASN A 417 43.07 -0.72 38.56
C ASN A 417 41.95 -0.60 39.62
N GLU A 418 41.16 -1.67 39.80
CA GLU A 418 39.96 -1.68 40.62
C GLU A 418 40.19 -2.58 41.85
N THR A 419 39.64 -2.19 43.00
CA THR A 419 39.78 -2.97 44.24
C THR A 419 38.54 -3.80 44.56
N CYS A 420 37.42 -3.48 43.90
CA CYS A 420 36.15 -4.18 43.89
C CYS A 420 35.41 -3.78 42.61
N ASP A 421 34.41 -4.55 42.23
CA ASP A 421 33.34 -4.19 41.31
C ASP A 421 32.15 -5.10 41.68
N ASP A 422 30.96 -4.55 41.86
CA ASP A 422 29.73 -5.29 42.20
C ASP A 422 28.64 -5.17 41.13
N GLY A 423 29.00 -4.77 39.90
CA GLY A 423 28.13 -4.74 38.73
C GLY A 423 27.17 -3.55 38.69
N ASN A 424 27.48 -2.48 39.44
CA ASN A 424 26.65 -1.28 39.45
C ASN A 424 27.42 0.01 39.79
N MET A 425 26.74 1.16 39.76
CA MET A 425 27.33 2.51 39.91
C MET A 425 26.79 3.30 41.13
N ASN A 426 26.37 2.59 42.18
CA ASN A 426 26.02 3.18 43.46
C ASN A 426 27.28 3.44 44.32
N ASN A 427 27.12 4.17 45.42
CA ASN A 427 28.18 4.41 46.41
C ASN A 427 27.83 3.88 47.81
N ASN A 428 26.67 3.24 47.95
CA ASN A 428 25.99 2.96 49.23
C ASN A 428 25.92 1.44 49.53
N ASP A 429 26.62 0.65 48.73
CA ASP A 429 26.80 -0.79 48.77
C ASP A 429 28.27 -1.12 49.09
N ALA A 430 28.79 -2.28 48.70
CA ALA A 430 30.11 -2.75 49.11
C ALA A 430 31.24 -2.16 48.23
N CYS A 431 30.92 -1.65 47.05
CA CYS A 431 31.84 -1.04 46.13
C CYS A 431 31.34 0.34 45.69
N THR A 432 32.20 1.35 45.73
CA THR A 432 31.86 2.69 45.22
C THR A 432 31.88 2.73 43.69
N ASN A 433 31.22 3.71 43.09
CA ASN A 433 31.19 3.99 41.65
C ASN A 433 32.52 4.47 41.04
N VAL A 434 33.59 4.44 41.82
CA VAL A 434 35.00 4.59 41.39
C VAL A 434 35.82 3.34 41.73
N CYS A 435 35.15 2.22 41.96
CA CYS A 435 35.65 0.87 42.19
C CYS A 435 36.68 0.75 43.32
N LYS A 436 36.39 1.52 44.37
CA LYS A 436 37.05 1.46 45.68
C LYS A 436 36.13 0.81 46.68
N ALA A 437 36.70 -0.08 47.50
CA ALA A 437 35.99 -0.73 48.59
C ALA A 437 35.35 0.30 49.52
N ALA A 438 34.13 -0.01 49.97
CA ALA A 438 33.38 0.70 50.99
C ALA A 438 34.24 1.00 52.25
N THR A 439 34.32 2.27 52.68
CA THR A 439 35.05 2.68 53.89
C THR A 439 34.42 3.86 54.62
N CYS A 440 34.01 3.62 55.88
CA CYS A 440 33.66 4.65 56.84
C CYS A 440 34.58 5.88 56.83
N GLY A 441 33.99 7.05 56.64
CA GLY A 441 34.66 8.34 56.45
C GLY A 441 34.75 8.77 54.99
N ASP A 442 34.18 8.04 54.04
CA ASP A 442 34.13 8.43 52.62
C ASP A 442 32.93 9.34 52.27
N GLY A 443 31.94 9.41 53.15
CA GLY A 443 30.77 10.28 53.03
C GLY A 443 29.54 9.60 52.39
N PHE A 444 29.56 8.28 52.22
CA PHE A 444 28.41 7.50 51.77
C PHE A 444 28.05 6.45 52.81
N VAL A 445 26.79 6.47 53.30
CA VAL A 445 26.33 5.45 54.25
C VAL A 445 26.26 4.09 53.55
N GLN A 446 27.14 3.17 53.95
CA GLN A 446 27.35 1.85 53.35
C GLN A 446 26.85 0.70 54.27
N PRO A 447 26.82 -0.57 53.79
CA PRO A 447 26.19 -1.67 54.51
C PRO A 447 26.89 -2.00 55.84
N GLY A 448 26.25 -1.64 56.95
CA GLY A 448 26.77 -1.82 58.31
C GLY A 448 26.96 -0.51 59.07
N GLU A 449 26.90 0.63 58.37
CA GLU A 449 26.99 1.97 58.92
C GLU A 449 25.60 2.50 59.29
N GLN A 450 25.57 3.47 60.21
CA GLN A 450 24.34 4.17 60.61
C GLN A 450 24.32 5.63 60.15
N CYS A 451 25.50 6.16 59.82
CA CYS A 451 25.78 7.51 59.37
C CYS A 451 27.17 7.52 58.74
N ASP A 452 27.45 8.49 57.86
CA ASP A 452 28.80 8.83 57.43
C ASP A 452 28.81 10.31 57.01
N ASP A 453 29.40 11.18 57.83
CA ASP A 453 29.60 12.61 57.56
C ASP A 453 30.95 12.88 56.82
N GLY A 454 31.56 11.81 56.29
CA GLY A 454 32.84 11.78 55.60
C GLY A 454 33.99 12.15 56.52
N ALA A 455 34.86 13.04 56.03
CA ALA A 455 35.97 13.60 56.80
C ALA A 455 35.54 14.42 58.04
N ASN A 456 34.22 14.62 58.27
CA ASN A 456 33.69 15.27 59.47
C ASN A 456 33.27 14.28 60.58
N ASN A 457 33.37 12.97 60.35
CA ASN A 457 33.16 11.97 61.39
C ASN A 457 34.03 12.27 62.61
N SER A 458 33.44 12.18 63.81
CA SER A 458 34.07 12.54 65.06
C SER A 458 33.34 11.88 66.22
N ASN A 459 34.08 11.33 67.19
CA ASN A 459 33.47 10.72 68.37
C ASN A 459 32.67 11.71 69.23
N THR A 460 32.82 13.03 69.03
CA THR A 460 31.99 14.04 69.73
C THR A 460 30.98 14.73 68.79
N GLY A 461 30.79 14.20 67.59
CA GLY A 461 29.81 14.65 66.60
C GLY A 461 28.61 13.69 66.52
N ALA A 462 27.66 14.00 65.63
CA ALA A 462 26.49 13.14 65.43
C ALA A 462 26.85 11.76 64.85
N CYS A 463 27.90 11.71 64.02
CA CYS A 463 28.49 10.48 63.51
C CYS A 463 29.91 10.25 64.05
N THR A 464 30.11 9.10 64.70
CA THR A 464 31.40 8.68 65.28
C THR A 464 32.42 8.27 64.22
N ASN A 465 33.71 8.19 64.57
CA ASN A 465 34.78 7.71 63.66
C ASN A 465 34.66 6.23 63.25
N VAL A 466 33.61 5.53 63.69
CA VAL A 466 33.27 4.14 63.32
C VAL A 466 31.87 4.04 62.70
N CYS A 467 31.37 5.16 62.16
CA CYS A 467 30.12 5.26 61.40
C CYS A 467 28.90 4.69 62.15
N LYS A 468 28.88 4.96 63.46
CA LYS A 468 27.73 4.78 64.35
C LYS A 468 27.20 6.14 64.77
N THR A 469 25.87 6.25 64.84
CA THR A 469 25.22 7.40 65.46
C THR A 469 25.62 7.44 66.93
N ALA A 470 25.99 8.61 67.44
CA ALA A 470 26.37 8.75 68.84
C ALA A 470 25.14 8.65 69.78
N VAL A 471 25.32 8.02 70.94
CA VAL A 471 24.22 7.58 71.83
C VAL A 471 24.60 7.76 73.29
N CYS A 472 23.68 8.28 74.09
CA CYS A 472 23.82 8.38 75.54
C CYS A 472 24.23 7.04 76.20
N GLY A 473 25.38 7.04 76.86
CA GLY A 473 26.04 5.88 77.45
C GLY A 473 27.09 5.23 76.56
N ASP A 474 27.56 5.87 75.49
CA ASP A 474 28.62 5.36 74.60
C ASP A 474 30.05 5.76 75.02
N GLY A 475 30.17 6.65 76.01
CA GLY A 475 31.43 7.12 76.57
C GLY A 475 31.96 8.43 75.98
N PHE A 476 31.23 9.07 75.05
CA PHE A 476 31.66 10.33 74.43
C PHE A 476 30.64 11.45 74.60
N VAL A 477 30.97 12.47 75.40
CA VAL A 477 30.10 13.66 75.57
C VAL A 477 30.03 14.47 74.27
N GLN A 478 28.89 14.39 73.57
CA GLN A 478 28.57 15.19 72.38
C GLN A 478 28.21 16.63 72.72
N ALA A 479 29.03 17.57 72.26
CA ALA A 479 28.87 18.99 72.55
C ALA A 479 27.54 19.57 72.00
N GLY A 480 26.60 19.86 72.88
CA GLY A 480 25.30 20.45 72.54
C GLY A 480 24.17 19.44 72.29
N VAL A 481 24.45 18.14 72.35
CA VAL A 481 23.44 17.06 72.35
C VAL A 481 23.21 16.57 73.77
N GLU A 482 24.28 16.37 74.55
CA GLU A 482 24.22 15.95 75.95
C GLU A 482 25.04 16.81 76.91
N GLN A 483 24.74 16.68 78.21
CA GLN A 483 25.43 17.40 79.29
C GLN A 483 26.51 16.55 79.97
N CYS A 484 26.39 15.23 79.85
CA CYS A 484 27.32 14.22 80.36
C CYS A 484 27.12 12.92 79.59
N ASP A 485 28.09 12.02 79.74
CA ASP A 485 28.04 10.61 79.36
C ASP A 485 29.03 9.89 80.29
N ASP A 486 28.61 8.83 80.97
CA ASP A 486 29.44 7.99 81.85
C ASP A 486 29.50 6.52 81.38
N ALA A 487 29.41 6.32 80.06
CA ALA A 487 29.60 5.06 79.34
C ALA A 487 28.67 3.91 79.78
N ASN A 488 27.52 4.23 80.37
CA ASN A 488 26.56 3.24 80.85
C ASN A 488 25.11 3.75 80.84
N THR A 489 24.16 2.93 81.34
CA THR A 489 22.71 3.22 81.32
C THR A 489 22.05 3.08 82.70
N SER A 490 22.74 3.56 83.74
CA SER A 490 22.19 3.80 85.07
C SER A 490 21.68 5.23 85.22
N ASN A 491 20.65 5.41 86.07
CA ASN A 491 20.17 6.74 86.47
C ASN A 491 20.67 7.14 87.88
N THR A 492 21.59 6.38 88.48
CA THR A 492 21.96 6.46 89.91
C THR A 492 23.42 6.87 90.17
N ASP A 493 24.10 7.31 89.12
CA ASP A 493 25.51 7.71 89.06
C ASP A 493 25.68 9.13 88.49
N ALA A 494 26.74 9.43 87.73
CA ALA A 494 27.09 10.82 87.44
C ALA A 494 26.21 11.44 86.33
N CYS A 495 25.72 10.59 85.43
CA CYS A 495 24.81 10.93 84.37
C CYS A 495 23.51 10.12 84.49
N THR A 496 22.41 10.69 84.03
CA THR A 496 21.13 9.97 83.88
C THR A 496 21.01 9.39 82.47
N ASN A 497 20.12 8.40 82.26
CA ASN A 497 19.82 7.83 80.94
C ASN A 497 19.17 8.83 79.96
N ALA A 498 18.83 10.04 80.44
CA ALA A 498 18.42 11.18 79.63
C ALA A 498 19.59 12.12 79.27
N CYS A 499 20.83 11.69 79.55
CA CYS A 499 22.08 12.39 79.34
C CYS A 499 22.15 13.81 79.92
N LYS A 500 21.59 13.91 81.13
CA LYS A 500 21.65 15.08 82.02
C LYS A 500 22.43 14.74 83.26
N THR A 501 23.19 15.71 83.75
CA THR A 501 23.97 15.59 84.99
C THR A 501 23.03 15.32 86.16
N ALA A 502 23.33 14.27 86.92
CA ALA A 502 22.61 13.89 88.13
C ALA A 502 22.43 15.08 89.10
N ALA A 503 21.21 15.29 89.60
CA ALA A 503 20.88 16.42 90.45
C ALA A 503 19.68 16.16 91.37
N CYS A 504 19.82 16.53 92.64
CA CYS A 504 18.74 16.49 93.61
C CYS A 504 17.42 17.09 93.09
N GLY A 505 16.34 16.35 93.25
CA GLY A 505 15.01 16.62 92.71
C GLY A 505 14.77 16.10 91.29
N ASP A 506 15.64 15.23 90.75
CA ASP A 506 15.49 14.66 89.39
C ASP A 506 14.64 13.38 89.32
N GLY A 507 14.29 12.80 90.48
CA GLY A 507 13.50 11.58 90.60
C GLY A 507 14.32 10.31 90.83
N PHE A 508 15.66 10.40 90.87
CA PHE A 508 16.55 9.27 91.08
C PHE A 508 17.46 9.52 92.27
N VAL A 509 17.57 8.56 93.20
CA VAL A 509 18.45 8.70 94.37
C VAL A 509 19.90 8.44 93.96
N GLN A 510 20.69 9.51 93.87
CA GLN A 510 22.07 9.49 93.39
C GLN A 510 23.07 9.08 94.50
N ALA A 511 24.29 8.71 94.08
CA ALA A 511 25.38 8.34 94.99
C ALA A 511 25.84 9.51 95.90
N GLY A 512 25.17 9.68 97.04
CA GLY A 512 25.42 10.74 98.03
C GLY A 512 24.15 11.33 98.64
N GLU A 513 22.99 11.04 98.02
CA GLU A 513 21.68 11.49 98.44
C GLU A 513 21.06 10.51 99.44
N GLN A 514 20.22 11.02 100.35
CA GLN A 514 19.52 10.20 101.35
C GLN A 514 18.07 9.91 100.97
N CYS A 515 17.57 10.66 99.99
CA CYS A 515 16.25 10.57 99.38
C CYS A 515 16.26 11.42 98.11
N ASP A 516 15.26 11.20 97.25
CA ASP A 516 14.83 12.10 96.20
C ASP A 516 13.31 11.87 96.06
N ASP A 517 12.53 12.95 95.98
CA ASP A 517 11.06 12.90 95.79
C ASP A 517 10.59 13.60 94.50
N GLY A 518 11.50 13.75 93.54
CA GLY A 518 11.25 14.31 92.21
C GLY A 518 11.06 15.82 92.19
N ASN A 519 11.42 16.53 93.28
CA ASN A 519 11.33 17.98 93.34
C ASN A 519 12.32 18.62 94.34
N LEU A 520 12.25 19.96 94.49
CA LEU A 520 13.16 20.76 95.34
C LEU A 520 12.41 21.56 96.42
N ALA A 521 11.24 21.09 96.84
CA ALA A 521 10.57 21.62 98.02
C ALA A 521 11.29 21.19 99.31
N ASN A 522 10.69 21.54 100.44
CA ASN A 522 11.14 21.08 101.76
C ASN A 522 9.89 20.87 102.62
N ASN A 523 9.95 19.89 103.50
CA ASN A 523 8.90 19.35 104.38
C ASN A 523 7.85 18.47 103.69
N ASP A 524 8.08 17.98 102.48
CA ASP A 524 7.23 17.03 101.74
C ASP A 524 7.77 15.58 101.73
N GLY A 525 9.03 15.37 102.09
CA GLY A 525 9.62 14.05 102.32
C GLY A 525 11.14 14.07 102.21
N CYS A 526 11.64 14.82 101.24
CA CYS A 526 13.03 15.10 101.00
C CYS A 526 13.30 16.60 100.92
N SER A 527 14.36 17.07 101.58
CA SER A 527 14.76 18.47 101.46
C SER A 527 15.30 18.78 100.06
N SER A 528 15.28 20.05 99.66
CA SER A 528 16.04 20.64 98.55
C SER A 528 17.58 20.43 98.53
N THR A 529 18.14 19.68 99.51
CA THR A 529 19.54 19.22 99.55
C THR A 529 19.67 17.69 99.69
N CYS A 530 18.61 16.97 99.31
CA CYS A 530 18.48 15.52 99.29
C CYS A 530 18.83 14.81 100.61
N LYS A 531 18.30 15.38 101.70
CA LYS A 531 18.31 14.86 103.07
C LYS A 531 16.89 14.53 103.51
N SER A 532 16.73 13.43 104.22
CA SER A 532 15.40 12.95 104.62
C SER A 532 14.86 13.74 105.83
N GLU A 533 13.58 14.12 105.78
CA GLU A 533 12.99 15.11 106.71
C GLU A 533 12.00 14.49 107.73
N VAL A 534 12.00 13.16 107.89
CA VAL A 534 10.92 12.44 108.59
C VAL A 534 10.86 12.71 110.10
N SER A 535 9.68 13.09 110.60
CA SER A 535 9.35 13.16 112.03
C SER A 535 8.66 11.88 112.54
N ALA A 536 8.96 11.47 113.79
CA ALA A 536 8.58 10.17 114.35
C ALA A 536 7.06 9.90 114.49
N GLN A 537 6.67 8.63 114.28
CA GLN A 537 5.28 8.14 114.26
C GLN A 537 4.91 7.44 115.60
N GLN A 538 3.65 7.58 116.06
CA GLN A 538 3.19 7.03 117.35
C GLN A 538 2.44 5.69 117.22
N CYS A 539 2.67 4.79 118.18
CA CYS A 539 2.11 3.44 118.22
C CYS A 539 0.73 3.40 118.93
N GLN A 540 -0.27 2.70 118.35
CA GLN A 540 -1.66 2.64 118.89
C GLN A 540 -1.79 1.67 120.08
N THR A 541 -2.61 2.00 121.10
CA THR A 541 -2.78 1.19 122.33
C THR A 541 -4.26 1.01 122.72
N GLY A 542 -4.59 -0.05 123.46
CA GLY A 542 -5.94 -0.35 123.93
C GLY A 542 -6.01 -1.34 125.11
N THR A 543 -7.22 -1.73 125.51
CA THR A 543 -7.47 -2.80 126.52
C THR A 543 -8.45 -3.85 125.99
N ASP A 544 -8.33 -5.08 126.47
CA ASP A 544 -9.25 -6.18 126.14
C ASP A 544 -10.66 -5.91 126.72
N PRO A 545 -11.75 -6.00 125.93
CA PRO A 545 -13.09 -5.63 126.40
C PRO A 545 -13.67 -6.50 127.53
N PHE A 546 -13.17 -7.71 127.71
CA PHE A 546 -13.72 -8.70 128.64
C PHE A 546 -12.86 -8.90 129.90
N THR A 547 -11.56 -8.60 129.82
CA THR A 547 -10.61 -8.75 130.95
C THR A 547 -9.97 -7.43 131.37
N ASN A 548 -10.14 -6.37 130.58
CA ASN A 548 -9.54 -5.05 130.74
C ASN A 548 -7.98 -5.05 130.75
N ALA A 549 -7.36 -6.09 130.19
CA ALA A 549 -5.91 -6.22 130.11
C ALA A 549 -5.32 -5.40 128.93
N PRO A 550 -4.21 -4.66 129.10
CA PRO A 550 -3.70 -3.73 128.09
C PRO A 550 -2.89 -4.42 126.97
N TRP A 551 -2.99 -3.86 125.76
CA TRP A 551 -2.29 -4.28 124.53
C TRP A 551 -1.84 -3.07 123.68
N VAL A 552 -0.88 -3.31 122.78
CA VAL A 552 -0.31 -2.31 121.86
C VAL A 552 -0.18 -2.89 120.44
N VAL A 553 -0.44 -2.05 119.43
CA VAL A 553 -0.14 -2.34 118.02
C VAL A 553 1.31 -1.95 117.75
N CYS A 554 2.13 -2.92 117.36
CA CYS A 554 3.55 -2.70 117.09
C CYS A 554 3.82 -2.35 115.63
N GLU A 555 3.09 -2.99 114.70
CA GLU A 555 3.07 -2.70 113.28
C GLU A 555 1.66 -2.96 112.75
N ALA A 556 1.19 -2.16 111.79
CA ALA A 556 -0.07 -2.40 111.09
C ALA A 556 -0.01 -1.91 109.64
N ASN A 557 -0.63 -2.67 108.75
CA ASN A 557 -0.89 -2.31 107.37
C ASN A 557 -2.34 -2.72 107.01
N ALA A 558 -2.75 -2.48 105.76
CA ALA A 558 -4.13 -2.72 105.31
C ALA A 558 -4.62 -4.19 105.42
N ASN A 559 -3.69 -5.15 105.56
CA ASN A 559 -3.92 -6.60 105.51
C ASN A 559 -3.57 -7.34 106.82
N SER A 560 -2.62 -6.84 107.61
CA SER A 560 -2.21 -7.43 108.88
C SER A 560 -1.77 -6.42 109.93
N ALA A 561 -1.86 -6.80 111.21
CA ALA A 561 -1.27 -6.07 112.34
C ALA A 561 -0.65 -7.03 113.37
N TRP A 562 0.44 -6.60 114.00
CA TRP A 562 1.11 -7.30 115.11
C TRP A 562 0.71 -6.68 116.45
N ILE A 563 0.16 -7.50 117.34
CA ILE A 563 -0.29 -7.09 118.67
C ILE A 563 0.64 -7.67 119.75
N SER A 564 1.02 -6.83 120.71
CA SER A 564 1.83 -7.20 121.88
C SER A 564 1.08 -6.92 123.17
N ALA A 565 1.20 -7.83 124.15
CA ALA A 565 0.37 -7.85 125.35
C ALA A 565 1.12 -8.32 126.62
N ASN A 566 0.65 -7.86 127.78
CA ASN A 566 1.26 -8.04 129.11
C ASN A 566 1.21 -9.50 129.63
N ASN A 567 2.22 -9.90 130.42
CA ASN A 567 2.46 -11.31 130.83
C ASN A 567 1.64 -11.84 132.01
N THR A 568 0.78 -11.00 132.58
CA THR A 568 -0.12 -11.31 133.69
C THR A 568 -1.60 -11.27 133.29
N GLY A 569 -1.90 -10.79 132.08
CA GLY A 569 -3.27 -10.68 131.57
C GLY A 569 -3.80 -11.97 130.93
N THR A 570 -5.12 -11.95 130.69
CA THR A 570 -5.84 -12.90 129.85
C THR A 570 -6.45 -12.13 128.69
N TYR A 571 -6.35 -12.62 127.45
CA TYR A 571 -6.77 -11.90 126.26
C TYR A 571 -7.70 -12.74 125.37
N THR A 572 -8.60 -12.05 124.67
CA THR A 572 -9.52 -12.56 123.65
C THR A 572 -9.05 -12.06 122.27
N PRO A 573 -8.06 -12.72 121.65
CA PRO A 573 -7.32 -12.15 120.51
C PRO A 573 -8.22 -11.84 119.30
N LEU A 574 -9.24 -12.66 119.03
CA LEU A 574 -10.18 -12.46 117.93
C LEU A 574 -11.01 -11.18 118.10
N VAL A 575 -11.41 -10.86 119.34
CA VAL A 575 -12.18 -9.64 119.64
C VAL A 575 -11.30 -8.40 119.43
N ILE A 576 -10.04 -8.46 119.89
CA ILE A 576 -9.08 -7.36 119.72
C ILE A 576 -8.78 -7.13 118.21
N CYS A 577 -8.61 -8.21 117.44
CA CYS A 577 -8.45 -8.10 115.98
C CYS A 577 -9.68 -7.48 115.31
N GLN A 578 -10.89 -7.88 115.70
CA GLN A 578 -12.13 -7.30 115.17
C GLN A 578 -12.30 -5.82 115.54
N GLN A 579 -11.88 -5.40 116.73
CA GLN A 579 -11.85 -3.97 117.11
C GLN A 579 -10.89 -3.14 116.25
N LEU A 580 -9.81 -3.76 115.76
CA LEU A 580 -8.83 -3.14 114.87
C LEU A 580 -9.19 -3.27 113.38
N GLY A 581 -10.34 -3.88 113.04
CA GLY A 581 -10.82 -4.01 111.65
C GLY A 581 -10.33 -5.26 110.90
N TYR A 582 -9.80 -6.26 111.61
CA TYR A 582 -9.30 -7.53 111.07
C TYR A 582 -10.27 -8.68 111.43
N SER A 583 -10.56 -9.59 110.49
CA SER A 583 -11.62 -10.60 110.71
C SER A 583 -11.16 -11.84 111.46
N GLN A 584 -9.85 -12.12 111.49
CA GLN A 584 -9.27 -13.37 111.97
C GLN A 584 -7.98 -13.15 112.78
N VAL A 585 -7.64 -14.15 113.60
CA VAL A 585 -6.36 -14.24 114.32
C VAL A 585 -5.43 -15.14 113.54
N GLY A 586 -4.22 -14.65 113.26
CA GLY A 586 -3.16 -15.41 112.62
C GLY A 586 -2.32 -16.21 113.61
N GLN A 587 -1.01 -16.17 113.41
CA GLN A 587 -0.05 -16.92 114.23
C GLN A 587 0.05 -16.40 115.66
N TYR A 588 0.19 -17.34 116.60
CA TYR A 588 0.52 -17.10 118.01
C TYR A 588 2.02 -17.33 118.24
N GLY A 589 2.69 -16.35 118.83
CA GLY A 589 4.13 -16.39 119.06
C GLY A 589 4.96 -16.12 117.81
N GLY A 590 6.19 -15.63 118.02
CA GLY A 590 7.14 -15.32 116.96
C GLY A 590 8.47 -14.81 117.53
N THR A 591 9.55 -15.05 116.80
CA THR A 591 10.87 -14.47 117.09
C THR A 591 10.95 -13.07 116.48
N CYS A 592 11.26 -12.06 117.30
CA CYS A 592 11.32 -10.68 116.83
C CYS A 592 12.50 -10.43 115.86
N GLY A 593 12.16 -9.96 114.65
CA GLY A 593 12.91 -8.91 113.97
C GLY A 593 12.02 -7.66 113.92
N ASN A 594 12.57 -6.49 114.27
CA ASN A 594 11.99 -5.13 114.21
C ASN A 594 10.58 -4.85 114.79
N VAL A 595 9.89 -5.82 115.42
CA VAL A 595 8.58 -5.59 116.07
C VAL A 595 8.74 -5.24 117.56
N CYS A 596 8.21 -4.09 117.97
CA CYS A 596 8.39 -3.53 119.32
C CYS A 596 7.94 -4.48 120.45
N GLY A 597 8.85 -4.79 121.39
CA GLY A 597 8.54 -5.58 122.58
C GLY A 597 7.92 -4.72 123.69
N TYR A 598 6.81 -5.17 124.28
CA TYR A 598 6.24 -4.52 125.46
C TYR A 598 7.10 -4.81 126.71
N CYS A 599 7.88 -3.82 127.15
CA CYS A 599 8.49 -3.83 128.48
C CYS A 599 7.48 -3.36 129.54
N GLN A 600 7.56 -3.89 130.76
CA GLN A 600 6.85 -3.31 131.90
C GLN A 600 7.23 -1.83 132.05
N GLY A 601 6.30 -0.92 131.75
CA GLY A 601 6.45 0.52 131.97
C GLY A 601 6.96 1.36 130.80
N ALA A 602 7.05 0.83 129.57
CA ALA A 602 7.44 1.62 128.38
C ALA A 602 6.26 1.84 127.42
N THR A 603 5.99 3.09 127.04
CA THR A 603 4.86 3.49 126.16
C THR A 603 5.31 4.04 124.79
N THR A 604 6.59 3.91 124.43
CA THR A 604 7.14 4.49 123.19
C THR A 604 8.12 3.54 122.50
N CYS A 605 8.02 3.49 121.17
CA CYS A 605 8.73 2.58 120.27
C CYS A 605 10.22 2.97 120.01
N SER A 606 10.89 3.63 120.97
CA SER A 606 12.20 4.30 120.79
C SER A 606 13.35 3.71 121.61
N SER A 607 13.17 2.55 122.26
CA SER A 607 14.22 1.81 122.98
C SER A 607 13.84 0.34 123.17
N PRO A 608 14.21 -0.57 122.25
CA PRO A 608 13.92 -1.99 122.38
C PRO A 608 14.81 -2.67 123.43
N GLY A 609 14.19 -3.41 124.35
CA GLY A 609 14.90 -4.21 125.37
C GLY A 609 15.48 -5.53 124.84
N THR A 610 16.62 -5.95 125.37
CA THR A 610 17.48 -7.02 124.80
C THR A 610 17.18 -8.44 125.29
N LYS A 611 15.91 -8.80 125.54
CA LYS A 611 15.55 -10.15 126.00
C LYS A 611 14.53 -10.85 125.11
N THR A 612 14.99 -11.89 124.43
CA THR A 612 14.15 -12.98 123.89
C THR A 612 13.49 -13.76 125.03
N PHE A 613 12.25 -14.19 124.81
CA PHE A 613 11.51 -15.09 125.70
C PHE A 613 10.93 -16.25 124.90
N ASP A 614 10.95 -17.46 125.48
CA ASP A 614 10.45 -18.67 124.82
C ASP A 614 8.94 -18.89 125.01
N MET A 615 8.41 -19.83 124.22
CA MET A 615 7.00 -20.04 123.91
C MET A 615 6.21 -20.77 125.02
N ALA A 616 6.21 -20.23 126.25
CA ALA A 616 5.52 -20.85 127.40
C ALA A 616 4.01 -20.50 127.53
N GLY A 617 3.40 -19.87 126.52
CA GLY A 617 1.97 -19.49 126.54
C GLY A 617 1.05 -20.71 126.50
N LYS A 618 0.39 -21.03 127.63
CA LYS A 618 -0.65 -22.06 127.69
C LYS A 618 -2.01 -21.49 127.30
N SER A 619 -2.73 -22.19 126.44
CA SER A 619 -4.18 -21.98 126.30
C SER A 619 -4.86 -22.25 127.66
N CYS A 620 -5.71 -21.32 128.08
CA CYS A 620 -6.43 -21.37 129.37
C CYS A 620 -7.95 -21.58 129.19
N GLY A 621 -8.34 -22.01 127.99
CA GLY A 621 -9.70 -22.25 127.52
C GLY A 621 -9.68 -22.44 126.01
N ALA A 622 -10.86 -22.62 125.38
CA ALA A 622 -10.95 -22.75 123.92
C ALA A 622 -10.49 -21.49 123.18
N ASP A 623 -10.90 -20.30 123.67
CA ASP A 623 -10.78 -19.03 122.93
C ASP A 623 -9.98 -17.95 123.71
N LYS A 624 -9.17 -18.35 124.69
CA LYS A 624 -8.45 -17.42 125.59
C LYS A 624 -6.97 -17.74 125.73
N LEU A 625 -6.15 -16.70 125.66
CA LEU A 625 -4.71 -16.73 125.92
C LEU A 625 -4.45 -16.19 127.32
N CYS A 626 -3.62 -16.88 128.10
CA CYS A 626 -3.16 -16.45 129.42
C CYS A 626 -1.63 -16.46 129.47
N PHE A 627 -1.06 -15.46 130.15
CA PHE A 627 0.38 -15.18 130.17
C PHE A 627 0.90 -14.72 128.79
N THR A 628 2.04 -13.99 128.70
CA THR A 628 2.33 -13.11 127.54
C THR A 628 2.26 -13.84 126.21
N VAL A 629 1.60 -13.18 125.27
CA VAL A 629 1.39 -13.64 123.91
C VAL A 629 1.52 -12.45 122.97
N MET A 630 2.29 -12.62 121.90
CA MET A 630 2.17 -11.81 120.69
C MET A 630 1.34 -12.59 119.69
N TRP A 631 0.48 -11.90 118.94
CA TRP A 631 -0.29 -12.52 117.86
C TRP A 631 -0.42 -11.57 116.67
N THR A 632 -0.72 -12.15 115.51
CA THR A 632 -1.13 -11.39 114.33
C THR A 632 -2.65 -11.30 114.23
N CYS A 633 -3.13 -10.13 113.85
CA CYS A 633 -4.46 -9.92 113.32
C CYS A 633 -4.36 -9.90 111.79
N LEU A 634 -5.22 -10.64 111.11
CA LEU A 634 -5.25 -10.74 109.65
C LEU A 634 -6.65 -10.38 109.15
N LYS A 635 -6.71 -9.77 107.96
CA LYS A 635 -7.99 -9.31 107.40
C LYS A 635 -8.89 -10.46 106.97
#